data_AF-A0A819LJT8-F1
#
_entry.id   AF-A0A819LJT8-F1
#
_cell.length_a   1.000
_cell.length_b   1.000
_cell.length_c   1.000
_cell.angle_alpha   90.00
_cell.angle_beta   90.00
_cell.angle_gamma   90.00
#
_symmetry.space_group_name_H-M   'P 1'
#
loop_
_entity.id
_entity.type
_entity.pdbx_description
1 polymer ?
#
loop_
_entity_poly.entity_id
_entity_poly.type
_entity_poly.pdbx_seq_one_letter_code
_entity_poly.pdbx_strand_id
1 'polypeptide(L)'
;QPFDTDYKDFFERFPYVELDDEQAIIKMRRPGALRSHLPMNRIPYNSQAKYICVIRNPKDVCVSYYIFYNTWGGVRRLNFDQFFELFIQGRLPFNDYFECLRLTWERLDNKEREVEAH
;
A
#
# COMPACT_ATOMS: atom_id res chain seq x y z
N GLN A 1 -24.00 4.73 -9.34
CA GLN A 1 -23.36 5.82 -8.60
C GLN A 1 -22.05 6.07 -9.31
N PRO A 2 -21.90 7.12 -10.13
CA PRO A 2 -20.63 7.40 -10.77
C PRO A 2 -19.63 7.76 -9.66
N PHE A 3 -18.42 7.22 -9.74
CA PHE A 3 -17.34 7.56 -8.82
C PHE A 3 -17.16 9.08 -8.85
N ASP A 4 -17.43 9.75 -7.73
CA ASP A 4 -17.29 11.20 -7.57
C ASP A 4 -15.90 11.61 -8.08
N THR A 5 -15.87 12.48 -9.10
CA THR A 5 -14.65 12.92 -9.80
C THR A 5 -13.75 13.85 -8.97
N ASP A 6 -14.09 14.07 -7.69
CA ASP A 6 -13.29 14.87 -6.78
C ASP A 6 -12.28 13.98 -6.05
N TYR A 7 -11.00 14.13 -6.43
CA TYR A 7 -9.91 13.45 -5.76
C TYR A 7 -9.91 13.70 -4.25
N LYS A 8 -10.32 14.88 -3.77
CA LYS A 8 -10.37 15.16 -2.33
C LYS A 8 -11.38 14.27 -1.61
N ASP A 9 -12.60 14.14 -2.11
CA ASP A 9 -13.61 13.23 -1.53
C ASP A 9 -13.10 11.79 -1.51
N PHE A 10 -12.35 11.37 -2.54
CA PHE A 10 -11.74 10.04 -2.54
C PHE A 10 -10.69 9.87 -1.43
N PHE A 11 -9.76 10.81 -1.25
CA PHE A 11 -8.76 10.72 -0.18
C PHE A 11 -9.38 10.86 1.23
N GLU A 12 -10.43 11.66 1.40
CA GLU A 12 -11.16 11.79 2.67
C GLU A 12 -11.93 10.53 3.07
N ARG A 13 -12.41 9.73 2.10
CA ARG A 13 -13.07 8.44 2.35
C ARG A 13 -12.11 7.29 2.59
N PHE A 14 -10.87 7.44 2.13
CA PHE A 14 -9.86 6.39 2.15
C PHE A 14 -8.51 6.92 2.64
N PRO A 15 -8.37 7.38 3.90
CA PRO A 15 -7.10 7.89 4.39
C PRO A 15 -6.03 6.78 4.43
N TYR A 16 -4.77 7.18 4.23
CA TYR A 16 -3.58 6.36 4.43
C TYR A 16 -3.13 6.43 5.88
N VAL A 17 -3.05 5.27 6.54
CA VAL A 17 -2.65 5.21 7.95
C VAL A 17 -1.23 5.72 8.21
N GLU A 18 -0.35 5.67 7.20
CA GLU A 18 1.04 6.12 7.32
C GLU A 18 1.30 7.55 6.83
N LEU A 19 0.31 8.24 6.22
CA LEU A 19 0.49 9.59 5.67
C LEU A 19 -0.48 10.62 6.24
N ASP A 20 -1.70 10.21 6.57
CA ASP A 20 -2.73 11.10 7.08
C ASP A 20 -2.69 11.19 8.61
N ASP A 21 -3.18 12.30 9.16
CA ASP A 21 -3.24 12.49 10.59
C ASP A 21 -4.36 11.66 11.26
N GLU A 22 -4.30 11.53 12.58
CA GLU A 22 -5.30 10.81 13.37
C GLU A 22 -6.71 11.39 13.17
N GLN A 23 -6.83 12.71 12.95
CA GLN A 23 -8.12 13.37 12.80
C GLN A 23 -8.80 12.99 11.49
N ALA A 24 -8.05 12.79 10.41
CA ALA A 24 -8.55 12.29 9.14
C ALA A 24 -9.18 10.90 9.31
N ILE A 25 -8.54 10.04 10.11
CA ILE A 25 -9.04 8.69 10.41
C ILE A 25 -10.30 8.75 11.29
N ILE A 26 -10.29 9.57 12.35
CA ILE A 26 -11.44 9.73 13.27
C ILE A 26 -12.66 10.30 12.53
N LYS A 27 -12.44 11.29 11.66
CA LYS A 27 -13.50 11.98 10.90
C LYS A 27 -13.85 11.29 9.59
N MET A 28 -13.19 10.19 9.24
CA MET A 28 -13.41 9.44 8.02
C MET A 28 -14.89 9.06 7.86
N ARG A 29 -15.45 9.37 6.70
CA ARG A 29 -16.84 9.03 6.35
C ARG A 29 -17.03 7.51 6.30
N ARG A 30 -18.16 7.02 6.82
CA ARG A 30 -18.50 5.57 6.82
C ARG A 30 -19.73 5.26 5.96
N PRO A 31 -19.77 4.10 5.26
CA PRO A 31 -18.72 3.09 5.20
C PRO A 31 -17.51 3.55 4.38
N GLY A 32 -16.30 3.24 4.87
CA GLY A 32 -15.01 3.62 4.29
C GLY A 32 -13.94 2.60 4.64
N ALA A 33 -12.76 2.70 4.03
CA ALA A 33 -11.66 1.77 4.27
C ALA A 33 -10.35 2.52 4.48
N LEU A 34 -9.54 2.05 5.44
CA LEU A 34 -8.19 2.55 5.62
C LEU A 34 -7.28 1.96 4.53
N ARG A 35 -6.41 2.79 3.95
CA ARG A 35 -5.39 2.36 3.00
C ARG A 35 -4.03 2.31 3.67
N SER A 36 -3.17 1.44 3.17
CA SER A 36 -1.77 1.39 3.61
C SER A 36 -0.87 0.75 2.57
N HIS A 37 0.37 1.24 2.49
CA HIS A 37 1.50 0.60 1.83
C HIS A 37 2.45 -0.09 2.83
N LEU A 38 2.07 -0.15 4.11
CA LEU A 38 2.87 -0.83 5.12
C LEU A 38 2.86 -2.35 4.89
N PRO A 39 3.99 -3.03 5.12
CA PRO A 39 4.01 -4.48 5.13
C PRO A 39 3.07 -5.04 6.20
N MET A 40 2.52 -6.23 5.96
CA MET A 40 1.49 -6.84 6.82
C MET A 40 1.92 -7.02 8.27
N ASN A 41 3.22 -7.17 8.55
CA ASN A 41 3.76 -7.27 9.91
C ASN A 41 3.79 -5.94 10.69
N ARG A 42 3.57 -4.80 10.01
CA ARG A 42 3.47 -3.46 10.63
C ARG A 42 2.03 -2.98 10.77
N ILE A 43 1.07 -3.70 10.20
CA ILE A 43 -0.36 -3.40 10.34
C ILE A 43 -0.89 -4.15 11.57
N PRO A 44 -1.47 -3.46 12.57
CA PRO A 44 -2.11 -4.12 13.70
C PRO A 44 -3.19 -5.09 13.24
N TYR A 45 -3.08 -6.35 13.65
CA TYR A 45 -4.06 -7.36 13.30
C TYR A 45 -5.31 -7.27 14.19
N ASN A 46 -6.49 -7.36 13.58
CA ASN A 46 -7.78 -7.45 14.24
C ASN A 46 -8.62 -8.52 13.54
N SER A 47 -9.11 -9.51 14.30
CA SER A 47 -9.90 -10.62 13.77
C SER A 47 -11.27 -10.19 13.23
N GLN A 48 -11.78 -9.04 13.66
CA GLN A 48 -13.05 -8.48 13.19
C GLN A 48 -12.89 -7.60 11.93
N ALA A 49 -11.65 -7.29 11.54
CA ALA A 49 -11.37 -6.47 10.36
C ALA A 49 -11.23 -7.34 9.10
N LYS A 50 -11.64 -6.77 7.96
CA LYS A 50 -11.41 -7.35 6.64
C LYS A 50 -10.19 -6.69 6.01
N TYR A 51 -9.31 -7.50 5.42
CA TYR A 51 -8.08 -7.05 4.78
C TYR A 51 -8.16 -7.35 3.29
N ILE A 52 -7.92 -6.35 2.46
CA ILE A 52 -7.85 -6.48 1.00
C ILE A 52 -6.43 -6.12 0.60
N CYS A 53 -5.68 -7.07 0.05
CA CYS A 53 -4.36 -6.82 -0.51
C CYS A 53 -4.46 -6.70 -2.03
N VAL A 54 -3.79 -5.70 -2.59
CA VAL A 54 -3.73 -5.48 -4.04
C VAL A 54 -2.30 -5.70 -4.49
N ILE A 55 -2.09 -6.75 -5.28
CA ILE A 55 -0.79 -7.10 -5.87
C ILE A 55 -0.87 -6.91 -7.38
N ARG A 56 0.20 -6.41 -7.98
CA ARG A 56 0.35 -6.21 -9.43
C ARG A 56 1.67 -6.80 -9.91
N ASN A 57 1.81 -7.06 -11.21
CA ASN A 57 3.08 -7.50 -11.78
C ASN A 57 4.22 -6.53 -11.38
N PRO A 58 5.35 -7.00 -10.83
CA PRO A 58 6.43 -6.13 -10.36
C PRO A 58 7.03 -5.26 -11.48
N LYS A 59 6.97 -5.69 -12.74
CA LYS A 59 7.40 -4.89 -13.89
C LYS A 59 6.54 -3.64 -14.05
N ASP A 60 5.22 -3.79 -13.93
CA ASP A 60 4.28 -2.66 -14.02
C ASP A 60 4.40 -1.74 -12.81
N VAL A 61 4.60 -2.33 -11.62
CA VAL A 61 4.83 -1.56 -10.38
C VAL A 61 6.09 -0.73 -10.50
N CYS A 62 7.19 -1.31 -10.97
CA CYS A 62 8.46 -0.60 -11.14
C CYS A 62 8.32 0.62 -12.06
N VAL A 63 7.68 0.47 -13.22
CA VAL A 63 7.49 1.58 -14.16
C VAL A 63 6.55 2.64 -13.59
N SER A 64 5.43 2.23 -12.99
CA SER A 64 4.49 3.17 -12.34
C SER A 64 5.16 3.94 -11.22
N TYR A 65 5.99 3.28 -10.42
CA TYR A 65 6.66 3.91 -9.29
C TYR A 65 7.79 4.82 -9.76
N TYR A 66 8.51 4.48 -10.82
CA TYR A 66 9.50 5.37 -11.44
C TYR A 66 8.88 6.72 -11.85
N ILE A 67 7.74 6.67 -12.53
CA ILE A 67 7.02 7.88 -12.97
C ILE A 67 6.54 8.68 -11.75
N PHE A 68 5.96 8.02 -10.76
CA PHE A 68 5.50 8.67 -9.54
C PHE A 68 6.66 9.33 -8.78
N TYR A 69 7.76 8.61 -8.55
CA TYR A 69 8.94 9.09 -7.82
C TYR A 69 9.53 10.34 -8.47
N ASN A 70 9.67 10.34 -9.81
CA ASN A 70 10.23 11.48 -10.54
C ASN A 70 9.27 12.66 -10.76
N THR A 71 8.00 12.50 -10.38
CA THR A 71 6.97 13.55 -10.37
C THR A 71 6.73 14.05 -8.95
N TRP A 72 7.07 13.26 -7.94
CA TRP A 72 6.98 13.65 -6.54
C TRP A 72 7.97 14.77 -6.24
N GLY A 73 7.46 15.94 -5.90
CA GLY A 73 8.30 17.09 -5.56
C GLY A 73 9.16 16.81 -4.33
N GLY A 74 10.38 17.37 -4.30
CA GLY A 74 11.27 17.30 -3.14
C GLY A 74 12.25 16.12 -3.11
N VAL A 75 12.25 15.26 -4.13
CA VAL A 75 13.28 14.21 -4.30
C VAL A 75 14.16 14.46 -5.51
N ARG A 76 15.41 13.99 -5.45
CA ARG A 76 16.32 14.02 -6.60
C ARG A 76 15.79 13.09 -7.68
N ARG A 77 15.61 13.60 -8.89
CA ARG A 77 15.21 12.78 -10.04
C ARG A 77 16.28 11.73 -10.34
N LEU A 78 15.83 10.50 -10.59
CA LEU A 78 16.67 9.37 -10.97
C LEU A 78 16.45 9.03 -12.43
N ASN A 79 17.49 8.55 -13.12
CA ASN A 79 17.27 7.83 -14.36
C ASN A 79 16.69 6.44 -14.06
N PHE A 80 16.19 5.75 -15.09
CA PHE A 80 15.51 4.48 -14.90
C PHE A 80 16.43 3.41 -14.29
N ASP A 81 17.68 3.30 -14.74
CA ASP A 81 18.62 2.28 -14.24
C ASP A 81 18.92 2.46 -12.74
N GLN A 82 19.19 3.69 -12.32
CA GLN A 82 19.39 4.02 -10.89
C GLN A 82 18.16 3.71 -10.05
N PHE A 83 16.98 4.07 -10.57
CA PHE A 83 15.73 3.77 -9.89
C PHE A 83 15.49 2.26 -9.78
N PHE A 84 15.72 1.52 -10.87
CA PHE A 84 15.51 0.08 -10.94
C PHE A 84 16.40 -0.67 -9.94
N GLU A 85 17.68 -0.30 -9.84
CA GLU A 85 18.59 -0.86 -8.84
C GLU A 85 18.10 -0.62 -7.41
N LEU A 86 17.64 0.60 -7.10
CA LEU A 86 17.08 0.92 -5.78
C LEU A 86 15.75 0.19 -5.52
N PHE A 87 14.93 0.00 -6.55
CA PHE A 87 13.66 -0.73 -6.47
C PHE A 87 13.90 -2.21 -6.13
N ILE A 88 14.81 -2.87 -6.85
CA ILE A 88 15.16 -4.28 -6.59
C ILE A 88 15.82 -4.46 -5.22
N GLN A 89 16.60 -3.47 -4.75
CA GLN A 89 17.21 -3.49 -3.41
C GLN A 89 16.22 -3.14 -2.28
N GLY A 90 14.98 -2.74 -2.59
CA GLY A 90 14.01 -2.31 -1.57
C GLY A 90 14.39 -1.01 -0.87
N ARG A 91 15.20 -0.15 -1.51
CA ARG A 91 15.79 1.08 -0.93
C ARG A 91 15.09 2.37 -1.37
N LEU A 92 13.90 2.23 -1.96
CA LEU A 92 13.01 3.35 -2.26
C LEU A 92 12.10 3.64 -1.06
N PRO A 93 11.48 4.84 -1.01
CA PRO A 93 10.39 5.13 -0.08
C PRO A 93 9.24 4.11 -0.15
N PHE A 94 8.32 4.13 0.83
CA PHE A 94 7.13 3.26 0.86
C PHE A 94 7.38 1.75 0.94
N ASN A 95 8.52 1.35 1.55
CA ASN A 95 8.92 -0.02 1.83
C ASN A 95 9.35 -0.84 0.60
N ASP A 96 9.98 -1.98 0.87
CA ASP A 96 10.34 -2.95 -0.15
C ASP A 96 9.11 -3.70 -0.67
N TYR A 97 8.86 -3.60 -1.98
CA TYR A 97 7.76 -4.26 -2.64
C TYR A 97 7.80 -5.79 -2.49
N PHE A 98 8.99 -6.41 -2.62
CA PHE A 98 9.11 -7.86 -2.57
C PHE A 98 8.91 -8.39 -1.16
N GLU A 99 9.36 -7.65 -0.16
CA GLU A 99 9.09 -7.97 1.24
C GLU A 99 7.59 -7.84 1.56
N CYS A 100 6.93 -6.78 1.10
CA CYS A 100 5.48 -6.64 1.22
C CYS A 100 4.72 -7.81 0.57
N LEU A 101 5.17 -8.25 -0.61
CA LEU A 101 4.60 -9.40 -1.31
C LEU A 101 4.80 -10.70 -0.51
N ARG A 102 6.02 -10.97 -0.05
CA ARG A 102 6.36 -12.17 0.75
C ARG A 102 5.52 -12.26 2.02
N LEU A 103 5.47 -11.18 2.79
CA LEU A 103 4.71 -11.13 4.05
C LEU A 103 3.20 -11.26 3.83
N THR A 104 2.69 -10.75 2.70
CA THR A 104 1.29 -10.96 2.32
C THR A 104 1.03 -12.44 2.05
N TRP A 105 1.89 -13.10 1.28
CA TRP A 105 1.76 -14.51 0.96
C TRP A 105 1.79 -15.39 2.20
N GLU A 106 2.77 -15.19 3.09
CA GLU A 106 2.85 -15.91 4.37
C GLU A 106 1.58 -15.75 5.23
N ARG A 107 0.95 -14.57 5.19
CA ARG A 107 -0.28 -14.34 5.93
C ARG A 107 -1.47 -15.10 5.33
N LEU A 108 -1.52 -15.24 4.00
CA LEU A 108 -2.55 -16.01 3.31
C LEU A 108 -2.38 -17.51 3.58
N ASP A 109 -1.16 -18.04 3.43
CA ASP A 109 -0.84 -19.45 3.72
C ASP A 109 -1.19 -19.83 5.17
N ASN A 110 -0.85 -18.96 6.14
CA ASN A 110 -1.17 -19.20 7.54
C ASN A 110 -2.69 -19.21 7.80
N LYS A 111 -3.45 -18.35 7.11
CA LYS A 111 -4.92 -18.34 7.21
C LYS A 111 -5.54 -19.60 6.63
N GLU A 112 -5.04 -20.08 5.50
CA GLU A 112 -5.52 -21.34 4.90
C GLU A 112 -5.29 -22.52 5.86
N ARG A 113 -4.11 -22.60 6.47
CA ARG A 113 -3.79 -23.64 7.47
C ARG A 113 -4.66 -23.55 8.73
N GLU A 114 -4.97 -22.34 9.22
CA GLU A 114 -5.88 -22.15 10.35
C GLU A 114 -7.31 -22.60 10.01
N VAL A 115 -7.77 -22.38 8.77
CA VAL A 115 -9.10 -22.84 8.32
C VAL A 115 -9.13 -24.35 8.14
N GLU A 116 -8.07 -24.98 7.62
CA GLU A 116 -7.98 -26.44 7.44
C GLU A 116 -7.83 -27.21 8.76
N ALA A 117 -7.32 -26.57 9.81
CA ALA A 117 -7.15 -27.16 11.14
C ALA A 117 -8.44 -27.16 11.99
N HIS A 118 -9.52 -26.55 11.51
CA HIS A 118 -10.81 -26.41 12.20
C HIS A 118 -11.94 -27.08 11.43
#